data_AF-A0A925RC58-F1
#
_entry.id   AF-A0A925RC58-F1
#
_cell.length_a   1.000
_cell.length_b   1.000
_cell.length_c   1.000
_cell.angle_alpha   90.00
_cell.angle_beta   90.00
_cell.angle_gamma   90.00
#
_symmetry.space_group_name_H-M   'P 1'
#
loop_
_entity.id
_entity.type
_entity.pdbx_description
1 polymer ?
#
loop_
_entity_poly.entity_id
_entity_poly.type
_entity_poly.pdbx_seq_one_letter_code
_entity_poly.pdbx_strand_id
1 'polypeptide(L)'
;MTGVSPAVPEVRTMPVVRSVPWDRQALGREFRRAGAQLSCSLLEPGVNVIQPLIAPTPGTAGPIGRQSAFSLNLEVDPAAKSNLPRVTRGAIESYLSSHQLTIQPVYYHTAEGKPFFGPQIRAAFVAVASPDKTTEAEDMIVAAIRELRTLGIYWDAETPLVPEQARTMILAFKYSLDNNLAGTGKSATDQEYELLFLHLLKDSSATAPKLAVFATSNGRTDLNLLETSDPMSTQQKAVIAARVRFGEFNMMGMYPANPVVTGVFHQAQLSLPVDSVKALLEGFATGKPRSLPDVLDELTSRSTSGGTSDLFSPPASTVPEASAVDPPVVDPQVVDPAKQ
;
A
#
# COMPACT_ATOMS: atom_id res chain seq x y z
N MET A 1 -22.45 -7.56 -15.43
CA MET A 1 -22.23 -6.10 -15.52
C MET A 1 -20.75 -5.79 -15.29
N THR A 2 -20.19 -4.71 -15.85
CA THR A 2 -18.74 -4.43 -15.80
C THR A 2 -18.25 -3.94 -14.44
N GLY A 3 -19.14 -3.60 -13.50
CA GLY A 3 -18.76 -3.05 -12.20
C GLY A 3 -18.25 -1.61 -12.24
N VAL A 4 -18.43 -0.92 -13.38
CA VAL A 4 -18.02 0.48 -13.60
C VAL A 4 -19.25 1.30 -13.93
N SER A 5 -19.43 2.43 -13.24
CA SER A 5 -20.50 3.38 -13.56
C SER A 5 -20.16 4.13 -14.85
N PRO A 6 -21.10 4.27 -15.80
CA PRO A 6 -20.89 5.09 -16.99
C PRO A 6 -20.87 6.59 -16.66
N ALA A 7 -21.44 7.00 -15.53
CA ALA A 7 -21.37 8.39 -15.07
C ALA A 7 -19.97 8.70 -14.54
N VAL A 8 -19.32 9.69 -15.16
CA VAL A 8 -18.01 10.17 -14.74
C VAL A 8 -18.15 10.91 -13.41
N PRO A 9 -17.43 10.52 -12.35
CA PRO A 9 -17.53 11.17 -11.06
C PRO A 9 -16.88 12.56 -11.11
N GLU A 10 -17.53 13.53 -10.48
CA GLU A 10 -16.92 14.84 -10.26
C GLU A 10 -15.85 14.74 -9.17
N VAL A 11 -14.59 14.96 -9.53
CA VAL A 11 -13.45 14.84 -8.60
C VAL A 11 -13.60 15.71 -7.35
N ARG A 12 -14.28 16.86 -7.47
CA ARG A 12 -14.55 17.76 -6.34
C ARG A 12 -15.51 17.18 -5.30
N THR A 13 -16.31 16.19 -5.69
CA THR A 13 -17.24 15.48 -4.79
C THR A 13 -16.59 14.30 -4.10
N MET A 14 -15.38 13.92 -4.53
CA MET A 14 -14.64 12.84 -3.89
C MET A 14 -14.13 13.31 -2.51
N PRO A 15 -14.10 12.42 -1.51
CA PRO A 15 -13.47 12.71 -0.24
C PRO A 15 -12.00 13.11 -0.44
N VAL A 16 -11.58 14.17 0.25
CA VAL A 16 -10.21 14.69 0.19
C VAL A 16 -9.50 14.46 1.50
N VAL A 17 -8.28 13.91 1.43
CA VAL A 17 -7.37 13.74 2.55
C VAL A 17 -6.23 14.76 2.41
N ARG A 18 -6.19 15.75 3.30
CA ARG A 18 -5.18 16.84 3.26
C ARG A 18 -3.83 16.45 3.86
N SER A 19 -3.83 15.50 4.78
CA SER A 19 -2.65 15.01 5.47
C SER A 19 -2.76 13.50 5.64
N VAL A 20 -1.67 12.77 5.42
CA VAL A 20 -1.67 11.32 5.63
C VAL A 20 -1.88 11.02 7.12
N PRO A 21 -2.88 10.22 7.49
CA PRO A 21 -3.16 9.89 8.89
C PRO A 21 -2.21 8.79 9.38
N TRP A 22 -0.96 9.16 9.67
CA TRP A 22 0.10 8.21 10.05
C TRP A 22 -0.14 7.52 11.40
N ASP A 23 -0.78 8.20 12.35
CA ASP A 23 -1.05 7.64 13.67
C ASP A 23 -2.39 6.89 13.72
N ARG A 24 -2.47 5.89 14.61
CA ARG A 24 -3.65 5.04 14.78
C ARG A 24 -4.92 5.84 15.09
N GLN A 25 -4.82 6.94 15.83
CA GLN A 25 -5.99 7.72 16.24
C GLN A 25 -6.55 8.53 15.07
N ALA A 26 -5.69 9.22 14.31
CA ALA A 26 -6.06 9.93 13.09
C ALA A 26 -6.63 8.97 12.05
N LEU A 27 -5.98 7.82 11.84
CA LEU A 27 -6.45 6.82 10.89
C LEU A 27 -7.81 6.26 11.31
N GLY A 28 -8.00 5.95 12.59
CA GLY A 28 -9.29 5.52 13.12
C GLY A 28 -10.40 6.57 12.94
N ARG A 29 -10.08 7.88 13.04
CA ARG A 29 -11.04 8.96 12.75
C ARG A 29 -11.41 9.00 11.27
N GLU A 30 -10.43 9.01 10.37
CA GLU A 30 -10.69 9.05 8.92
C GLU A 30 -11.42 7.78 8.44
N PHE A 31 -11.08 6.61 8.98
CA PHE A 31 -11.76 5.34 8.67
C PHE A 31 -13.24 5.36 9.06
N ARG A 32 -13.58 5.94 10.23
CA ARG A 32 -14.97 6.12 10.66
C ARG A 32 -15.69 7.16 9.81
N ARG A 33 -15.03 8.26 9.46
CA ARG A 33 -15.57 9.31 8.58
C ARG A 33 -15.90 8.78 7.18
N ALA A 34 -15.03 7.92 6.63
CA ALA A 34 -15.24 7.29 5.32
C ALA A 34 -16.54 6.46 5.27
N GLY A 35 -16.94 5.85 6.38
CA GLY A 35 -18.18 5.08 6.50
C GLY A 35 -18.23 3.83 5.61
N ALA A 36 -19.37 3.13 5.63
CA ALA A 36 -19.57 1.90 4.86
C ALA A 36 -19.77 2.15 3.35
N GLN A 37 -20.16 3.36 2.97
CA GLN A 37 -20.39 3.77 1.58
C GLN A 37 -19.11 3.83 0.73
N LEU A 38 -17.94 3.94 1.38
CA LEU A 38 -16.62 3.91 0.76
C LEU A 38 -15.88 2.58 0.97
N SER A 39 -16.58 1.57 1.50
CA SER A 39 -16.05 0.21 1.60
C SER A 39 -15.84 -0.39 0.21
N CYS A 40 -14.77 -1.18 0.10
CA CYS A 40 -14.54 -2.00 -1.06
C CYS A 40 -15.69 -3.01 -1.22
N SER A 41 -16.14 -3.19 -2.45
CA SER A 41 -17.19 -4.16 -2.78
C SER A 41 -16.63 -5.26 -3.66
N LEU A 42 -16.99 -6.51 -3.36
CA LEU A 42 -16.73 -7.63 -4.23
C LEU A 42 -17.47 -7.49 -5.55
N LEU A 43 -16.84 -7.98 -6.62
CA LEU A 43 -17.53 -8.24 -7.87
C LEU A 43 -18.46 -9.43 -7.71
N GLU A 44 -19.58 -9.40 -8.45
CA GLU A 44 -20.51 -10.52 -8.51
C GLU A 44 -19.80 -11.77 -9.05
N PRO A 45 -20.17 -12.99 -8.62
CA PRO A 45 -19.64 -14.23 -9.18
C PRO A 45 -19.86 -14.33 -10.70
N GLY A 46 -18.89 -14.93 -11.40
CA GLY A 46 -18.93 -15.14 -12.85
C GLY A 46 -18.54 -13.92 -13.71
N VAL A 47 -18.19 -12.79 -13.08
CA VAL A 47 -17.70 -11.59 -13.77
C VAL A 47 -16.24 -11.79 -14.17
N ASN A 48 -15.89 -11.35 -15.38
CA ASN A 48 -14.51 -11.37 -15.84
C ASN A 48 -13.64 -10.47 -14.96
N VAL A 49 -12.54 -11.03 -14.47
CA VAL A 49 -11.56 -10.34 -13.63
C VAL A 49 -10.85 -9.27 -14.44
N ILE A 50 -10.49 -9.60 -15.68
CA ILE A 50 -9.92 -8.64 -16.63
C ILE A 50 -11.02 -8.11 -17.51
N GLN A 51 -11.10 -6.79 -17.55
CA GLN A 51 -11.95 -6.08 -18.47
C GLN A 51 -11.08 -5.36 -19.50
N PRO A 52 -11.32 -5.54 -20.81
CA PRO A 52 -10.71 -4.68 -21.81
C PRO A 52 -11.01 -3.22 -21.49
N LEU A 53 -9.98 -2.37 -21.56
CA LEU A 53 -10.16 -0.94 -21.36
C LEU A 53 -11.00 -0.37 -22.50
N ILE A 54 -11.88 0.58 -22.15
CA ILE A 54 -12.66 1.34 -23.11
C ILE A 54 -11.74 2.39 -23.72
N ALA A 55 -11.65 2.40 -25.06
CA ALA A 55 -10.86 3.39 -25.77
C ALA A 55 -11.44 4.80 -25.50
N PRO A 56 -10.61 5.77 -25.07
CA PRO A 56 -11.08 7.12 -24.80
C PRO A 56 -11.53 7.79 -26.10
N THR A 57 -12.67 8.48 -26.05
CA THR A 57 -13.10 9.35 -27.15
C THR A 57 -12.49 10.73 -26.95
N PRO A 58 -11.70 11.26 -27.91
CA PRO A 58 -11.05 12.57 -27.78
C PRO A 58 -12.04 13.69 -27.47
N GLY A 59 -11.69 14.58 -26.53
CA GLY A 59 -12.52 15.73 -26.16
C GLY A 59 -13.72 15.41 -25.27
N THR A 60 -13.86 14.16 -24.82
CA THR A 60 -14.91 13.74 -23.88
C THR A 60 -14.30 13.13 -22.62
N ALA A 61 -14.97 13.31 -21.48
CA ALA A 61 -14.67 12.54 -20.28
C ALA A 61 -15.47 11.23 -20.30
N GLY A 62 -14.90 10.15 -19.78
CA GLY A 62 -15.54 8.84 -19.83
C GLY A 62 -14.92 7.80 -18.89
N PRO A 63 -15.59 6.65 -18.70
CA PRO A 63 -15.00 5.52 -18.00
C PRO A 63 -13.90 4.86 -18.84
N ILE A 64 -12.78 4.49 -18.21
CA ILE A 64 -11.75 3.66 -18.83
C ILE A 64 -12.05 2.18 -18.54
N GLY A 65 -12.35 1.84 -17.28
CA GLY A 65 -12.56 0.46 -16.87
C GLY A 65 -11.97 0.15 -15.50
N ARG A 66 -11.64 -1.12 -15.27
CA ARG A 66 -10.99 -1.59 -14.03
C ARG A 66 -9.73 -2.35 -14.41
N GLN A 67 -8.69 -2.21 -13.60
CA GLN A 67 -7.49 -3.02 -13.73
C GLN A 67 -7.04 -3.51 -12.37
N SER A 68 -6.37 -4.65 -12.35
CA SER A 68 -5.74 -5.20 -11.15
C SER A 68 -4.63 -4.27 -10.67
N ALA A 69 -4.70 -3.87 -9.40
CA ALA A 69 -3.66 -3.09 -8.74
C ALA A 69 -2.67 -4.02 -8.02
N PHE A 70 -3.21 -4.95 -7.22
CA PHE A 70 -2.45 -5.95 -6.49
C PHE A 70 -3.37 -7.09 -6.06
N SER A 71 -2.77 -8.24 -5.74
CA SER A 71 -3.49 -9.38 -5.18
C SER A 71 -3.00 -9.72 -3.79
N LEU A 72 -3.91 -10.27 -2.99
CA LEU A 72 -3.65 -10.76 -1.65
C LEU A 72 -4.16 -12.20 -1.49
N ASN A 73 -3.45 -12.99 -0.70
CA ASN A 73 -3.87 -14.32 -0.28
C ASN A 73 -3.90 -14.43 1.24
N LEU A 74 -4.67 -15.40 1.73
CA LEU A 74 -4.75 -15.75 3.13
C LEU A 74 -4.14 -17.12 3.33
N GLU A 75 -3.44 -17.30 4.44
CA GLU A 75 -2.86 -18.58 4.82
C GLU A 75 -3.12 -18.87 6.29
N VAL A 76 -3.32 -20.14 6.64
CA VAL A 76 -3.37 -20.54 8.05
C VAL A 76 -1.96 -20.43 8.63
N ASP A 77 -1.83 -19.73 9.74
CA ASP A 77 -0.58 -19.69 10.50
C ASP A 77 -0.12 -21.13 10.84
N PRO A 78 1.11 -21.53 10.47
CA PRO A 78 1.66 -22.84 10.80
C PRO A 78 1.51 -23.22 12.28
N ALA A 79 1.68 -22.27 13.20
CA ALA A 79 1.54 -22.50 14.64
C ALA A 79 0.08 -22.73 15.07
N ALA A 80 -0.89 -22.21 14.30
CA ALA A 80 -2.32 -22.35 14.57
C ALA A 80 -2.95 -23.58 13.88
N LYS A 81 -2.25 -24.23 12.93
CA LYS A 81 -2.78 -25.41 12.22
C LYS A 81 -3.21 -26.53 13.15
N SER A 82 -2.46 -26.76 14.24
CA SER A 82 -2.77 -27.77 15.26
C SER A 82 -4.10 -27.49 15.99
N ASN A 83 -4.49 -26.22 16.12
CA ASN A 83 -5.71 -25.78 16.77
C ASN A 83 -6.95 -25.86 15.87
N LEU A 84 -6.77 -26.07 14.56
CA LEU A 84 -7.89 -26.34 13.66
C LEU A 84 -8.50 -27.72 13.95
N PRO A 85 -9.84 -27.84 13.99
CA PRO A 85 -10.53 -29.12 14.09
C PRO A 85 -10.05 -30.09 13.01
N ARG A 86 -9.65 -31.30 13.43
CA ARG A 86 -9.03 -32.30 12.54
C ARG A 86 -9.88 -32.60 11.29
N VAL A 87 -11.21 -32.58 11.44
CA VAL A 87 -12.17 -32.92 10.39
C VAL A 87 -12.20 -31.85 9.29
N THR A 88 -12.03 -30.57 9.62
CA THR A 88 -12.18 -29.45 8.67
C THR A 88 -10.87 -28.78 8.31
N ARG A 89 -9.78 -29.06 9.02
CA ARG A 89 -8.43 -28.50 8.77
C ARG A 89 -8.03 -28.55 7.30
N GLY A 90 -8.11 -29.72 6.67
CA GLY A 90 -7.70 -29.89 5.27
C GLY A 90 -8.54 -29.07 4.31
N ALA A 91 -9.84 -28.96 4.56
CA ALA A 91 -10.75 -28.15 3.76
C ALA A 91 -10.47 -26.65 3.92
N ILE A 92 -10.22 -26.17 5.15
CA ILE A 92 -9.89 -24.77 5.43
C ILE A 92 -8.56 -24.38 4.75
N GLU A 93 -7.52 -25.20 4.93
CA GLU A 93 -6.22 -24.94 4.31
C GLU A 93 -6.32 -24.94 2.79
N SER A 94 -7.00 -25.94 2.21
CA SER A 94 -7.23 -26.02 0.77
C SER A 94 -8.05 -24.84 0.24
N TYR A 95 -9.08 -24.41 0.97
CA TYR A 95 -9.89 -23.25 0.60
C TYR A 95 -9.03 -21.98 0.54
N LEU A 96 -8.28 -21.67 1.60
CA LEU A 96 -7.47 -20.45 1.64
C LEU A 96 -6.34 -20.47 0.61
N SER A 97 -5.69 -21.61 0.38
CA SER A 97 -4.60 -21.72 -0.61
C SER A 97 -5.09 -21.70 -2.06
N SER A 98 -6.35 -22.07 -2.31
CA SER A 98 -6.92 -22.16 -3.67
C SER A 98 -7.62 -20.89 -4.12
N HIS A 99 -7.68 -19.87 -3.25
CA HIS A 99 -8.34 -18.61 -3.54
C HIS A 99 -7.42 -17.43 -3.29
N GLN A 100 -7.66 -16.37 -4.05
CA GLN A 100 -7.01 -15.08 -3.85
C GLN A 100 -8.00 -13.95 -4.08
N LEU A 101 -7.65 -12.79 -3.57
CA LEU A 101 -8.41 -11.58 -3.78
C LEU A 101 -7.55 -10.57 -4.54
N THR A 102 -8.08 -10.02 -5.62
CA THR A 102 -7.42 -9.00 -6.43
C THR A 102 -8.14 -7.67 -6.26
N ILE A 103 -7.41 -6.64 -5.85
CA ILE A 103 -7.95 -5.28 -5.70
C ILE A 103 -7.91 -4.58 -7.07
N GLN A 104 -9.04 -3.99 -7.45
CA GLN A 104 -9.27 -3.43 -8.79
C GLN A 104 -9.85 -2.02 -8.70
N PRO A 105 -9.01 -0.97 -8.70
CA PRO A 105 -9.48 0.39 -8.87
C PRO A 105 -10.25 0.56 -10.18
N VAL A 106 -11.21 1.50 -10.14
CA VAL A 106 -11.94 1.97 -11.31
C VAL A 106 -11.25 3.22 -11.82
N TYR A 107 -11.08 3.32 -13.13
CA TYR A 107 -10.45 4.46 -13.79
C TYR A 107 -11.44 5.18 -14.70
N TYR A 108 -11.30 6.50 -14.71
CA TYR A 108 -11.99 7.43 -15.60
C TYR A 108 -10.96 8.29 -16.31
N HIS A 109 -11.35 8.95 -17.40
CA HIS A 109 -10.51 9.93 -18.09
C HIS A 109 -11.21 11.27 -18.20
N THR A 110 -10.42 12.35 -18.21
CA THR A 110 -10.88 13.70 -18.57
C THR A 110 -11.03 13.87 -20.08
N ALA A 111 -11.51 15.03 -20.53
CA ALA A 111 -11.59 15.39 -21.94
C ALA A 111 -10.21 15.43 -22.64
N GLU A 112 -9.18 15.72 -21.85
CA GLU A 112 -7.76 15.75 -22.23
C GLU A 112 -7.13 14.34 -22.22
N GLY A 113 -7.91 13.31 -21.89
CA GLY A 113 -7.44 11.92 -21.85
C GLY A 113 -6.55 11.59 -20.65
N LYS A 114 -6.61 12.40 -19.58
CA LYS A 114 -5.85 12.14 -18.34
C LYS A 114 -6.62 11.17 -17.44
N PRO A 115 -6.01 10.05 -17.01
CA PRO A 115 -6.68 9.09 -16.15
C PRO A 115 -6.76 9.60 -14.71
N PHE A 116 -7.84 9.27 -14.02
CA PHE A 116 -8.03 9.49 -12.59
C PHE A 116 -8.88 8.37 -11.98
N PHE A 117 -8.85 8.24 -10.66
CA PHE A 117 -9.58 7.19 -9.95
C PHE A 117 -11.06 7.49 -9.77
N GLY A 118 -11.90 6.47 -9.86
CA GLY A 118 -13.27 6.50 -9.34
C GLY A 118 -13.30 6.42 -7.81
N PRO A 119 -14.39 6.84 -7.15
CA PRO A 119 -14.48 6.91 -5.68
C PRO A 119 -14.56 5.55 -4.97
N GLN A 120 -14.85 4.47 -5.71
CA GLN A 120 -15.01 3.14 -5.15
C GLN A 120 -13.98 2.17 -5.75
N ILE A 121 -13.44 1.32 -4.87
CA ILE A 121 -12.56 0.22 -5.24
C ILE A 121 -13.36 -1.07 -5.27
N ARG A 122 -13.11 -1.89 -6.28
CA ARG A 122 -13.70 -3.23 -6.40
C ARG A 122 -12.67 -4.28 -6.02
N ALA A 123 -13.13 -5.45 -5.60
CA ALA A 123 -12.28 -6.60 -5.41
C ALA A 123 -12.83 -7.81 -6.17
N ALA A 124 -11.96 -8.56 -6.81
CA ALA A 124 -12.27 -9.82 -7.47
C ALA A 124 -11.80 -10.96 -6.57
N PHE A 125 -12.73 -11.75 -6.04
CA PHE A 125 -12.40 -13.00 -5.37
C PHE A 125 -12.37 -14.12 -6.42
N VAL A 126 -11.24 -14.82 -6.56
CA VAL A 126 -11.01 -15.76 -7.66
C VAL A 126 -10.41 -17.06 -7.15
N ALA A 127 -10.74 -18.16 -7.82
CA ALA A 127 -10.03 -19.42 -7.64
C ALA A 127 -8.72 -19.36 -8.42
N VAL A 128 -7.61 -19.74 -7.79
CA VAL A 128 -6.27 -19.71 -8.41
C VAL A 128 -6.19 -20.61 -9.64
N ALA A 129 -6.93 -21.72 -9.65
CA ALA A 129 -7.00 -22.65 -10.79
C ALA A 129 -7.80 -22.10 -11.98
N SER A 130 -8.69 -21.14 -11.76
CA SER A 130 -9.54 -20.52 -12.79
C SER A 130 -9.66 -19.01 -12.55
N PRO A 131 -8.58 -18.24 -12.74
CA PRO A 131 -8.51 -16.86 -12.29
C PRO A 131 -9.12 -15.84 -13.28
N ASP A 132 -9.76 -16.32 -14.35
CA ASP A 132 -10.40 -15.48 -15.37
C ASP A 132 -11.74 -14.91 -14.89
N LYS A 133 -12.43 -15.62 -13.99
CA LYS A 133 -13.74 -15.23 -13.46
C LYS A 133 -13.75 -15.18 -11.94
N THR A 134 -14.57 -14.29 -11.43
CA THR A 134 -14.86 -14.21 -9.99
C THR A 134 -15.65 -15.43 -9.54
N THR A 135 -15.40 -15.86 -8.32
CA THR A 135 -16.14 -16.95 -7.65
C THR A 135 -16.86 -16.41 -6.42
N GLU A 136 -17.78 -17.22 -5.89
CA GLU A 136 -18.47 -16.90 -4.65
C GLU A 136 -17.49 -16.90 -3.47
N ALA A 137 -17.55 -15.85 -2.68
CA ALA A 137 -16.72 -15.69 -1.49
C ALA A 137 -17.53 -16.08 -0.25
N GLU A 138 -16.88 -16.75 0.70
CA GLU A 138 -17.49 -17.04 2.00
C GLU A 138 -17.80 -15.73 2.76
N ASP A 139 -18.83 -15.74 3.60
CA ASP A 139 -19.30 -14.56 4.34
C ASP A 139 -18.18 -13.86 5.13
N MET A 140 -17.23 -14.63 5.65
CA MET A 140 -16.08 -14.08 6.38
C MET A 140 -15.17 -13.24 5.48
N ILE A 141 -14.99 -13.62 4.22
CA ILE A 141 -14.23 -12.86 3.23
C ILE A 141 -15.01 -11.61 2.88
N VAL A 142 -16.32 -11.73 2.63
CA VAL A 142 -17.20 -10.58 2.36
C VAL A 142 -17.11 -9.55 3.49
N ALA A 143 -17.17 -9.99 4.75
CA ALA A 143 -17.04 -9.13 5.92
C ALA A 143 -15.67 -8.46 5.99
N ALA A 144 -14.58 -9.20 5.76
CA ALA A 144 -13.22 -8.66 5.76
C ALA A 144 -13.01 -7.60 4.66
N ILE A 145 -13.54 -7.81 3.45
CA ILE A 145 -13.40 -6.83 2.35
C ILE A 145 -14.09 -5.51 2.66
N ARG A 146 -15.20 -5.53 3.39
CA ARG A 146 -15.89 -4.30 3.83
C ARG A 146 -15.03 -3.43 4.78
N GLU A 147 -14.00 -4.03 5.38
CA GLU A 147 -13.04 -3.33 6.23
C GLU A 147 -11.84 -2.74 5.46
N LEU A 148 -11.79 -2.91 4.14
CA LEU A 148 -11.00 -2.09 3.24
C LEU A 148 -11.84 -0.90 2.78
N ARG A 149 -11.40 0.33 3.06
CA ARG A 149 -12.16 1.56 2.75
C ARG A 149 -11.31 2.57 2.02
N THR A 150 -11.95 3.30 1.12
CA THR A 150 -11.36 4.49 0.51
C THR A 150 -11.47 5.65 1.50
N LEU A 151 -10.34 6.20 1.93
CA LEU A 151 -10.32 7.42 2.74
C LEU A 151 -10.54 8.66 1.88
N GLY A 152 -9.95 8.68 0.69
CA GLY A 152 -10.12 9.75 -0.28
C GLY A 152 -8.92 9.93 -1.21
N ILE A 153 -9.01 10.97 -2.03
CA ILE A 153 -7.89 11.46 -2.84
C ILE A 153 -7.02 12.37 -1.98
N TYR A 154 -5.71 12.17 -2.05
CA TYR A 154 -4.77 13.06 -1.37
C TYR A 154 -4.67 14.40 -2.11
N TRP A 155 -4.83 15.48 -1.38
CA TRP A 155 -4.66 16.84 -1.89
C TRP A 155 -4.36 17.81 -0.76
N ASP A 156 -3.15 18.36 -0.76
CA ASP A 156 -2.56 19.18 0.31
C ASP A 156 -2.51 20.69 -0.04
N ALA A 157 -2.87 21.07 -1.26
CA ALA A 157 -2.88 22.48 -1.65
C ALA A 157 -4.22 23.18 -1.34
N GLU A 158 -4.16 24.49 -1.18
CA GLU A 158 -5.34 25.33 -0.96
C GLU A 158 -6.14 25.62 -2.23
N THR A 159 -5.56 25.30 -3.40
CA THR A 159 -6.28 25.42 -4.67
C THR A 159 -7.33 24.32 -4.81
N PRO A 160 -8.41 24.55 -5.57
CA PRO A 160 -9.40 23.51 -5.81
C PRO A 160 -8.78 22.30 -6.52
N LEU A 161 -9.09 21.10 -6.03
CA LEU A 161 -8.67 19.85 -6.65
C LEU A 161 -9.23 19.74 -8.08
N VAL A 162 -8.34 19.52 -9.06
CA VAL A 162 -8.70 19.17 -10.43
C VAL A 162 -8.32 17.71 -10.74
N PRO A 163 -8.97 17.05 -11.72
CA PRO A 163 -8.73 15.62 -11.98
C PRO A 163 -7.28 15.25 -12.25
N GLU A 164 -6.51 16.11 -12.92
CA GLU A 164 -5.09 15.88 -13.24
C GLU A 164 -4.21 15.78 -11.99
N GLN A 165 -4.67 16.33 -10.88
CA GLN A 165 -4.00 16.32 -9.58
C GLN A 165 -4.46 15.15 -8.69
N ALA A 166 -5.58 14.51 -9.03
CA ALA A 166 -6.17 13.39 -8.28
C ALA A 166 -5.44 12.05 -8.53
N ARG A 167 -4.11 12.07 -8.43
CA ARG A 167 -3.22 10.95 -8.77
C ARG A 167 -3.00 9.97 -7.63
N THR A 168 -3.32 10.33 -6.39
CA THR A 168 -3.06 9.47 -5.23
C THR A 168 -4.34 9.26 -4.46
N MET A 169 -4.77 8.00 -4.38
CA MET A 169 -5.88 7.59 -3.52
C MET A 169 -5.33 6.88 -2.28
N ILE A 170 -5.85 7.25 -1.12
CA ILE A 170 -5.52 6.63 0.16
C ILE A 170 -6.66 5.70 0.56
N LEU A 171 -6.29 4.44 0.82
CA LEU A 171 -7.13 3.41 1.36
C LEU A 171 -6.66 3.06 2.77
N ALA A 172 -7.57 2.52 3.56
CA ALA A 172 -7.27 1.98 4.88
C ALA A 172 -7.90 0.60 5.03
N PHE A 173 -7.14 -0.32 5.61
CA PHE A 173 -7.61 -1.67 5.92
C PHE A 173 -7.57 -1.89 7.43
N LYS A 174 -8.70 -2.35 7.99
CA LYS A 174 -8.85 -2.67 9.42
C LYS A 174 -8.89 -4.17 9.62
N TYR A 175 -8.12 -4.68 10.58
CA TYR A 175 -8.14 -6.09 10.95
C TYR A 175 -7.89 -6.30 12.44
N SER A 176 -8.23 -7.49 12.93
CA SER A 176 -7.89 -7.92 14.30
C SER A 176 -6.50 -8.53 14.30
N LEU A 177 -5.57 -7.97 15.08
CA LEU A 177 -4.21 -8.45 15.24
C LEU A 177 -4.07 -9.24 16.55
N ASP A 178 -3.35 -10.36 16.50
CA ASP A 178 -2.99 -11.12 17.70
C ASP A 178 -1.74 -10.52 18.36
N ASN A 179 -1.91 -9.84 19.49
CA ASN A 179 -0.78 -9.26 20.23
C ASN A 179 -0.09 -10.27 21.18
N ASN A 180 -0.56 -11.53 21.22
CA ASN A 180 0.02 -12.56 22.08
C ASN A 180 1.26 -13.22 21.46
N LEU A 181 2.35 -12.45 21.39
CA LEU A 181 3.70 -13.01 21.29
C LEU A 181 4.21 -13.57 22.63
N ALA A 182 3.49 -13.36 23.74
CA ALA A 182 3.95 -13.63 25.11
C ALA A 182 2.98 -14.47 25.95
N GLY A 183 2.64 -15.70 25.50
CA GLY A 183 2.35 -16.88 26.33
C GLY A 183 1.39 -16.82 27.54
N THR A 184 0.65 -15.73 27.77
CA THR A 184 -0.09 -15.50 29.02
C THR A 184 -1.60 -15.42 28.76
N GLY A 185 -2.25 -16.58 28.90
CA GLY A 185 -3.60 -16.71 29.48
C GLY A 185 -4.84 -16.22 28.74
N LYS A 186 -4.84 -15.14 27.95
CA LYS A 186 -5.97 -14.70 27.12
C LYS A 186 -5.44 -13.95 25.90
N SER A 187 -5.89 -14.31 24.70
CA SER A 187 -5.61 -13.50 23.51
C SER A 187 -6.32 -12.16 23.63
N ALA A 188 -5.55 -11.10 23.86
CA ALA A 188 -6.01 -9.75 23.62
C ALA A 188 -5.87 -9.50 22.12
N THR A 189 -7.01 -9.44 21.42
CA THR A 189 -7.04 -9.01 20.03
C THR A 189 -7.21 -7.49 19.99
N ASP A 190 -6.27 -6.82 19.32
CA ASP A 190 -6.37 -5.38 19.10
C ASP A 190 -6.79 -5.11 17.66
N GLN A 191 -7.60 -4.07 17.47
CA GLN A 191 -7.92 -3.58 16.13
C GLN A 191 -6.74 -2.77 15.58
N GLU A 192 -6.14 -3.26 14.51
CA GLU A 192 -5.06 -2.59 13.81
C GLU A 192 -5.54 -2.01 12.47
N TYR A 193 -4.86 -0.97 12.01
CA TYR A 193 -5.16 -0.28 10.77
C TYR A 193 -3.88 -0.09 9.95
N GLU A 194 -3.89 -0.47 8.68
CA GLU A 194 -2.81 -0.18 7.75
C GLU A 194 -3.31 0.70 6.60
N LEU A 195 -2.40 1.46 6.01
CA LEU A 195 -2.65 2.34 4.87
C LEU A 195 -2.19 1.68 3.57
N LEU A 196 -2.95 1.94 2.52
CA LEU A 196 -2.64 1.56 1.16
C LEU A 196 -2.73 2.81 0.29
N PHE A 197 -1.76 3.05 -0.57
CA PHE A 197 -1.72 4.18 -1.49
C PHE A 197 -1.75 3.65 -2.91
N LEU A 198 -2.78 4.01 -3.67
CA LEU A 198 -2.86 3.78 -5.10
C LEU A 198 -2.39 5.07 -5.81
N HIS A 199 -1.29 5.00 -6.54
CA HIS A 199 -0.65 6.18 -7.12
C HIS A 199 -0.51 6.07 -8.64
N LEU A 200 -1.19 6.94 -9.37
CA LEU A 200 -1.07 7.10 -10.82
C LEU A 200 0.20 7.86 -11.19
N LEU A 201 1.06 7.21 -11.98
CA LEU A 201 2.33 7.78 -12.41
C LEU A 201 2.13 8.95 -13.40
N LYS A 202 3.08 9.89 -13.45
CA LYS A 202 3.01 11.09 -14.33
C LYS A 202 2.83 10.77 -15.82
N ASP A 203 3.35 9.62 -16.26
CA ASP A 203 3.32 9.14 -17.64
C ASP A 203 2.12 8.21 -17.94
N SER A 204 1.19 8.10 -17.00
CA SER A 204 -0.08 7.38 -17.13
C SER A 204 -1.00 8.05 -18.17
N SER A 205 -1.68 7.24 -18.98
CA SER A 205 -2.64 7.71 -19.99
C SER A 205 -3.96 6.93 -19.91
N ALA A 206 -5.02 7.44 -20.51
CA ALA A 206 -6.30 6.73 -20.54
C ALA A 206 -6.24 5.36 -21.25
N THR A 207 -5.32 5.17 -22.21
CA THR A 207 -5.13 3.89 -22.91
C THR A 207 -4.15 2.96 -22.21
N ALA A 208 -3.27 3.50 -21.37
CA ALA A 208 -2.29 2.76 -20.60
C ALA A 208 -2.16 3.36 -19.19
N PRO A 209 -3.14 3.11 -18.29
CA PRO A 209 -3.03 3.56 -16.92
C PRO A 209 -1.85 2.86 -16.23
N LYS A 210 -0.96 3.65 -15.64
CA LYS A 210 0.22 3.18 -14.90
C LYS A 210 0.04 3.46 -13.41
N LEU A 211 0.18 2.42 -12.60
CA LEU A 211 -0.10 2.46 -11.17
C LEU A 211 1.12 1.94 -10.37
N ALA A 212 1.49 2.67 -9.33
CA ALA A 212 2.30 2.17 -8.23
C ALA A 212 1.43 1.98 -6.99
N VAL A 213 1.71 0.93 -6.22
CA VAL A 213 0.97 0.62 -4.99
C VAL A 213 1.94 0.63 -3.82
N PHE A 214 1.60 1.41 -2.79
CA PHE A 214 2.35 1.42 -1.54
C PHE A 214 1.48 0.90 -0.40
N ALA A 215 2.06 0.12 0.50
CA ALA A 215 1.37 -0.40 1.69
C ALA A 215 2.21 -0.12 2.94
N THR A 216 1.56 0.34 4.00
CA THR A 216 2.22 0.38 5.30
C THR A 216 2.20 -0.98 5.98
N SER A 217 3.19 -1.23 6.84
CA SER A 217 3.26 -2.43 7.66
C SER A 217 3.80 -2.12 9.07
N ASN A 218 3.74 -3.14 9.93
CA ASN A 218 4.29 -3.11 11.29
C ASN A 218 3.72 -1.98 12.16
N GLY A 219 2.41 -1.71 12.03
CA GLY A 219 1.76 -0.63 12.78
C GLY A 219 2.02 0.75 12.18
N ARG A 220 2.22 0.80 10.86
CA ARG A 220 2.58 1.98 10.06
C ARG A 220 3.97 2.54 10.32
N THR A 221 4.94 1.70 10.68
CA THR A 221 6.35 2.11 10.82
C THR A 221 7.11 2.01 9.51
N ASP A 222 6.69 1.12 8.60
CA ASP A 222 7.34 0.91 7.31
C ASP A 222 6.37 1.21 6.16
N LEU A 223 6.89 1.76 5.08
CA LEU A 223 6.20 1.95 3.80
C LEU A 223 6.86 1.04 2.76
N ASN A 224 6.05 0.23 2.10
CA ASN A 224 6.50 -0.76 1.12
C ASN A 224 5.93 -0.40 -0.25
N LEU A 225 6.78 -0.21 -1.25
CA LEU A 225 6.38 -0.21 -2.66
C LEU A 225 6.22 -1.66 -3.11
N LEU A 226 4.99 -2.07 -3.41
CA LEU A 226 4.68 -3.45 -3.76
C LEU A 226 5.20 -3.81 -5.16
N GLU A 227 5.50 -5.09 -5.39
CA GLU A 227 5.79 -5.60 -6.72
C GLU A 227 4.63 -5.33 -7.69
N THR A 228 4.96 -4.75 -8.85
CA THR A 228 3.97 -4.48 -9.90
C THR A 228 3.47 -5.79 -10.48
N SER A 229 2.15 -5.99 -10.48
CA SER A 229 1.50 -7.08 -11.20
C SER A 229 1.14 -6.64 -12.61
N ASP A 230 1.16 -7.54 -13.60
CA ASP A 230 0.66 -7.23 -14.94
C ASP A 230 -0.87 -7.04 -14.86
N PRO A 231 -1.40 -5.81 -15.07
CA PRO A 231 -2.83 -5.55 -14.94
C PRO A 231 -3.69 -6.31 -15.96
N MET A 232 -3.08 -6.84 -17.03
CA MET A 232 -3.73 -7.58 -18.11
C MET A 232 -3.52 -9.09 -18.03
N SER A 233 -2.83 -9.58 -17.00
CA SER A 233 -2.67 -11.02 -16.74
C SER A 233 -3.83 -11.56 -15.90
N THR A 234 -4.34 -12.75 -16.23
CA THR A 234 -5.34 -13.41 -15.35
C THR A 234 -4.64 -14.04 -14.15
N GLN A 235 -3.40 -14.47 -14.32
CA GLN A 235 -2.56 -15.01 -13.27
C GLN A 235 -1.87 -13.86 -12.53
N GLN A 236 -2.58 -13.31 -11.54
CA GLN A 236 -2.01 -12.35 -10.60
C GLN A 236 -1.22 -13.07 -9.53
N LYS A 237 0.00 -12.59 -9.24
CA LYS A 237 0.80 -13.04 -8.09
C LYS A 237 0.30 -12.29 -6.85
N ALA A 238 0.06 -13.01 -5.75
CA ALA A 238 -0.24 -12.37 -4.48
C ALA A 238 1.02 -11.66 -3.95
N VAL A 239 0.94 -10.33 -3.84
CA VAL A 239 2.03 -9.49 -3.31
C VAL A 239 1.82 -9.13 -1.85
N ILE A 240 0.64 -9.42 -1.30
CA ILE A 240 0.36 -9.36 0.13
C ILE A 240 -0.12 -10.74 0.59
N ALA A 241 0.56 -11.32 1.58
CA ALA A 241 0.12 -12.57 2.21
C ALA A 241 -0.19 -12.29 3.69
N ALA A 242 -1.42 -12.58 4.12
CA ALA A 242 -1.79 -12.47 5.52
C ALA A 242 -1.94 -13.87 6.13
N ARG A 243 -1.22 -14.10 7.24
CA ARG A 243 -1.41 -15.28 8.06
C ARG A 243 -2.53 -15.04 9.06
N VAL A 244 -3.40 -16.03 9.18
CA VAL A 244 -4.55 -15.97 10.07
C VAL A 244 -4.61 -17.19 10.97
N ARG A 245 -5.17 -16.99 12.15
CA ARG A 245 -5.69 -18.06 13.00
C ARG A 245 -7.17 -17.85 13.25
N PHE A 246 -7.85 -18.93 13.58
CA PHE A 246 -9.27 -18.91 13.94
C PHE A 246 -9.38 -19.24 15.43
N GLY A 247 -9.87 -18.29 16.22
CA GLY A 247 -10.11 -18.48 17.65
C GLY A 247 -11.47 -19.11 17.94
N GLU A 248 -12.41 -18.98 17.02
CA GLU A 248 -13.81 -19.37 17.18
C GLU A 248 -14.27 -20.20 15.99
N PHE A 249 -15.21 -21.12 16.25
CA PHE A 249 -15.83 -21.94 15.22
C PHE A 249 -17.33 -22.05 15.46
N ASN A 250 -18.09 -21.93 14.38
CA ASN A 250 -19.54 -22.10 14.35
C ASN A 250 -19.91 -23.54 13.98
N MET A 251 -21.17 -23.90 14.20
CA MET A 251 -21.77 -25.19 13.82
C MET A 251 -20.94 -26.39 14.27
N MET A 252 -20.76 -26.54 15.59
CA MET A 252 -20.02 -27.66 16.20
C MET A 252 -18.55 -27.78 15.76
N GLY A 253 -17.89 -26.65 15.44
CA GLY A 253 -16.49 -26.67 15.02
C GLY A 253 -16.28 -26.80 13.51
N MET A 254 -17.35 -26.78 12.70
CA MET A 254 -17.22 -27.02 11.26
C MET A 254 -16.82 -25.77 10.47
N TYR A 255 -17.24 -24.59 10.90
CA TYR A 255 -16.99 -23.35 10.16
C TYR A 255 -16.14 -22.38 10.96
N PRO A 256 -14.97 -21.94 10.46
CA PRO A 256 -14.16 -20.95 11.15
C PRO A 256 -14.90 -19.61 11.24
N ALA A 257 -14.74 -18.91 12.35
CA ALA A 257 -15.28 -17.58 12.57
C ALA A 257 -14.17 -16.64 13.06
N ASN A 258 -14.35 -15.33 12.81
CA ASN A 258 -13.52 -14.26 13.37
C ASN A 258 -12.00 -14.49 13.17
N PRO A 259 -11.50 -14.47 11.92
CA PRO A 259 -10.07 -14.60 11.67
C PRO A 259 -9.29 -13.51 12.40
N VAL A 260 -8.22 -13.91 13.06
CA VAL A 260 -7.25 -13.00 13.68
C VAL A 260 -5.97 -13.09 12.87
N VAL A 261 -5.49 -11.95 12.39
CA VAL A 261 -4.24 -11.84 11.66
C VAL A 261 -3.09 -12.03 12.65
N THR A 262 -2.16 -12.92 12.31
CA THR A 262 -0.94 -13.18 13.10
C THR A 262 0.31 -12.65 12.42
N GLY A 263 0.23 -12.32 11.13
CA GLY A 263 1.31 -11.65 10.39
C GLY A 263 0.87 -11.24 9.00
N VAL A 264 1.51 -10.21 8.46
CA VAL A 264 1.32 -9.73 7.09
C VAL A 264 2.68 -9.62 6.42
N PHE A 265 2.81 -10.23 5.24
CA PHE A 265 4.03 -10.24 4.45
C PHE A 265 3.77 -9.48 3.14
N HIS A 266 4.72 -8.62 2.78
CA HIS A 266 4.67 -7.84 1.54
C HIS A 266 5.80 -8.27 0.63
N GLN A 267 5.49 -8.55 -0.63
CA GLN A 267 6.48 -8.63 -1.70
C GLN A 267 6.70 -7.22 -2.21
N ALA A 268 7.77 -6.61 -1.73
CA ALA A 268 8.09 -5.21 -1.97
C ALA A 268 9.33 -5.07 -2.86
N GLN A 269 9.28 -4.14 -3.80
CA GLN A 269 10.44 -3.69 -4.57
C GLN A 269 11.34 -2.76 -3.74
N LEU A 270 10.73 -2.03 -2.80
CA LEU A 270 11.39 -1.09 -1.93
C LEU A 270 10.64 -1.02 -0.60
N SER A 271 11.37 -1.04 0.51
CA SER A 271 10.82 -0.82 1.86
C SER A 271 11.64 0.27 2.54
N LEU A 272 10.95 1.22 3.17
CA LEU A 272 11.58 2.33 3.88
C LEU A 272 10.80 2.69 5.15
N PRO A 273 11.48 3.20 6.20
CA PRO A 273 10.79 3.72 7.37
C PRO A 273 9.86 4.87 7.00
N VAL A 274 8.65 4.88 7.56
CA VAL A 274 7.65 5.95 7.38
C VAL A 274 8.20 7.30 7.85
N ASP A 275 9.05 7.32 8.89
CA ASP A 275 9.63 8.56 9.37
C ASP A 275 10.57 9.21 8.33
N SER A 276 11.23 8.42 7.47
CA SER A 276 11.97 8.95 6.32
C SER A 276 11.04 9.60 5.30
N VAL A 277 9.86 9.03 5.08
CA VAL A 277 8.83 9.61 4.21
C VAL A 277 8.31 10.92 4.79
N LYS A 278 8.01 10.97 6.09
CA LYS A 278 7.58 12.19 6.77
C LYS A 278 8.65 13.29 6.65
N ALA A 279 9.92 12.95 6.87
CA ALA A 279 11.02 13.89 6.72
C ALA A 279 11.14 14.46 5.30
N LEU A 280 10.84 13.66 4.26
CA LEU A 280 10.78 14.13 2.86
C LEU A 280 9.60 15.07 2.63
N LEU A 281 8.43 14.78 3.20
CA LEU A 281 7.24 15.63 3.08
C LEU A 281 7.44 16.99 3.77
N GLU A 282 8.07 16.98 4.95
CA GLU A 282 8.38 18.18 5.74
C GLU A 282 9.58 18.97 5.18
N GLY A 283 10.32 18.37 4.24
CA GLY A 283 11.47 19.01 3.61
C GLY A 283 12.74 19.00 4.45
N PHE A 284 12.82 18.17 5.48
CA PHE A 284 14.02 18.06 6.33
C PHE A 284 15.24 17.53 5.58
N ALA A 285 15.04 16.71 4.53
CA ALA A 285 16.13 16.20 3.70
C ALA A 285 16.54 17.15 2.56
N THR A 286 15.61 17.91 2.00
CA THR A 286 15.80 18.71 0.76
C THR A 286 15.73 20.23 0.97
N GLY A 287 15.44 20.69 2.19
CA GLY A 287 15.24 22.09 2.53
C GLY A 287 13.92 22.70 2.02
N LYS A 288 13.05 21.91 1.39
CA LYS A 288 11.73 22.35 0.89
C LYS A 288 10.69 21.24 1.09
N PRO A 289 9.52 21.54 1.68
CA PRO A 289 8.41 20.60 1.76
C PRO A 289 8.00 20.09 0.38
N ARG A 290 7.55 18.85 0.30
CA ARG A 290 7.14 18.19 -0.94
C ARG A 290 5.76 17.57 -0.79
N SER A 291 5.02 17.57 -1.90
CA SER A 291 3.74 16.88 -1.96
C SER A 291 3.94 15.36 -1.88
N LEU A 292 2.99 14.63 -1.28
CA LEU A 292 3.02 13.17 -1.27
C LEU A 292 3.13 12.56 -2.68
N PRO A 293 2.35 13.00 -3.70
CA PRO A 293 2.50 12.49 -5.05
C PRO A 293 3.93 12.58 -5.58
N ASP A 294 4.64 13.69 -5.34
CA ASP A 294 6.02 13.86 -5.82
C ASP A 294 7.03 12.98 -5.07
N VAL A 295 6.76 12.65 -3.80
CA VAL A 295 7.58 11.68 -3.04
C VAL A 295 7.35 10.27 -3.58
N LEU A 296 6.10 9.88 -3.84
CA LEU A 296 5.78 8.55 -4.38
C LEU A 296 6.31 8.36 -5.82
N ASP A 297 6.23 9.37 -6.67
CA ASP A 297 6.81 9.37 -8.02
C ASP A 297 8.34 9.12 -7.96
N GLU A 298 9.04 9.76 -7.02
CA GLU A 298 10.48 9.58 -6.83
C GLU A 298 10.83 8.17 -6.33
N LEU A 299 10.12 7.68 -5.31
CA LEU A 299 10.35 6.33 -4.78
C LEU A 299 10.17 5.26 -5.86
N THR A 300 9.17 5.43 -6.73
CA THR A 300 8.93 4.55 -7.89
C THR A 300 10.06 4.65 -8.93
N SER A 301 10.55 5.86 -9.19
CA SER A 301 11.65 6.08 -10.13
C SER A 301 12.96 5.46 -9.63
N ARG A 302 13.19 5.45 -8.31
CA ARG A 302 14.36 4.81 -7.68
C ARG A 302 14.31 3.28 -7.78
N SER A 303 13.15 2.66 -7.53
CA SER A 303 13.05 1.19 -7.61
C SER A 303 13.28 0.68 -9.03
N THR A 304 12.83 1.42 -10.04
CA THR A 304 12.97 1.05 -11.46
C THR A 304 14.36 1.32 -12.04
N SER A 305 15.11 2.27 -11.49
CA SER A 305 16.46 2.63 -11.95
C SER A 305 17.59 1.82 -11.29
N GLY A 306 17.28 0.98 -10.29
CA GLY A 306 18.28 0.15 -9.59
C GLY A 306 19.33 0.93 -8.80
N GLY A 307 19.14 2.25 -8.64
CA GLY A 307 20.09 3.14 -7.99
C GLY A 307 19.92 3.19 -6.48
N THR A 308 20.83 2.53 -5.76
CA THR A 308 21.09 2.84 -4.35
C THR A 308 21.98 4.08 -4.28
N SER A 309 21.38 5.26 -4.14
CA SER A 309 22.14 6.47 -3.79
C SER A 309 21.34 7.44 -2.91
N ASP A 310 21.93 7.66 -1.74
CA ASP A 310 21.88 8.81 -0.81
C ASP A 310 20.54 9.54 -0.66
N LEU A 311 19.71 9.05 0.27
CA LEU A 311 18.72 9.91 0.96
C LEU A 311 19.36 10.79 2.04
N PHE A 312 20.61 10.50 2.41
CA PHE A 312 21.33 11.13 3.52
C PHE A 312 22.80 11.31 3.19
N SER A 313 23.11 12.12 2.18
CA SER A 313 24.40 12.82 2.24
C SER A 313 24.26 13.90 3.32
N PRO A 314 25.01 13.82 4.45
CA PRO A 314 25.01 14.93 5.39
C PRO A 314 25.45 16.21 4.65
N PRO A 315 24.94 17.39 5.01
CA PRO A 315 25.45 18.64 4.46
C PRO A 315 26.96 18.64 4.68
N ALA A 316 27.73 18.89 3.61
CA ALA A 316 29.17 18.98 3.68
C ALA A 316 29.55 19.89 4.85
N SER A 317 30.16 19.30 5.89
CA SER A 317 30.76 20.08 6.97
C SER A 317 31.75 21.04 6.31
N THR A 318 31.39 22.31 6.29
CA THR A 318 32.32 23.40 6.04
C THR A 318 33.23 23.46 7.26
N VAL A 319 34.25 22.59 7.26
CA VAL A 319 35.40 22.77 8.14
C VAL A 319 36.12 24.02 7.61
N PRO A 320 36.29 25.07 8.42
CA PRO A 320 37.09 26.22 8.02
C PRO A 320 38.50 25.72 7.75
N GLU A 321 38.99 26.03 6.56
CA GLU A 321 40.38 25.85 6.13
C GLU A 321 41.30 26.51 7.17
N ALA A 322 41.90 25.69 8.03
CA ALA A 322 42.88 26.15 9.00
C ALA A 322 44.12 26.58 8.23
N SER A 323 44.40 27.88 8.25
CA SER A 323 45.60 28.49 7.69
C SER A 323 46.85 27.74 8.13
N ALA A 324 47.69 27.39 7.16
CA ALA A 324 49.03 26.89 7.37
C ALA A 324 49.82 27.89 8.24
N VAL A 325 50.21 27.44 9.43
CA VAL A 325 51.23 28.08 10.26
C VAL A 325 52.51 27.30 10.04
N ASP A 326 53.55 27.98 9.57
CA ASP A 326 54.88 27.45 9.31
C ASP A 326 55.48 26.72 10.53
N PRO A 327 56.19 25.59 10.33
CA PRO A 327 56.90 24.92 11.41
C PRO A 327 58.16 25.72 11.80
N PRO A 328 58.49 25.80 13.10
CA PRO A 328 59.71 26.46 13.55
C PRO A 328 60.96 25.64 13.17
N VAL A 329 61.95 26.36 12.64
CA VAL A 329 63.32 25.91 12.36
C VAL A 329 63.98 25.46 13.66
N VAL A 330 64.38 24.18 13.74
CA VAL A 330 65.21 23.64 14.82
C VAL A 330 66.64 23.56 14.32
N ASP A 331 67.50 24.43 14.85
CA ASP A 331 68.94 24.40 14.59
C ASP A 331 69.63 23.19 15.28
N PRO A 332 70.68 22.63 14.66
CA PRO A 332 71.28 21.35 15.06
C PRO A 332 72.14 21.46 16.33
N GLN A 333 71.99 20.46 17.20
CA GLN A 333 72.85 20.27 18.38
C GLN A 333 74.31 20.08 17.98
N VAL A 334 75.17 20.94 18.52
CA VAL A 334 76.62 20.78 18.53
C VAL A 334 77.00 19.74 19.57
N VAL A 335 77.84 18.81 19.14
CA VAL A 335 78.44 17.71 19.91
C VAL A 335 79.48 18.26 20.89
N ASP A 336 79.46 17.70 22.10
CA ASP A 336 80.40 17.87 23.23
C ASP A 336 81.89 17.76 22.83
N PRO A 337 82.78 18.48 23.54
CA PRO A 337 83.80 17.71 24.27
C PRO A 337 84.14 18.30 25.65
N ALA A 338 83.89 17.47 26.66
CA ALA A 338 84.81 17.13 27.74
C ALA A 338 85.71 18.25 28.34
N LYS A 339 85.44 18.56 29.62
CA LYS A 339 86.44 18.22 30.65
C LYS A 339 86.73 16.71 30.48
N GLN A 340 87.89 16.23 30.06
CA GLN A 340 89.21 16.80 29.81
C GLN A 340 89.69 16.48 28.39
#